data_AF-A0A2V6M1C4-F1
#
_entry.id   AF-A0A2V6M1C4-F1
#
_cell.length_a   1.000
_cell.length_b   1.000
_cell.length_c   1.000
_cell.angle_alpha   90.00
_cell.angle_beta   90.00
_cell.angle_gamma   90.00
#
_symmetry.space_group_name_H-M   'P 1'
#
loop_
_entity.id
_entity.type
_entity.pdbx_description
1 polymer ?
#
loop_
_entity_poly.entity_id
_entity_poly.type
_entity_poly.pdbx_seq_one_letter_code
_entity_poly.pdbx_strand_id
1 'polypeptide(L)'
;MRYGLAQIALLACLLTGGARVYAQAPDTPETRPPCSGSDDKRSVGRKISIAEVTFSGSLEMPITDQDQIAASVKRQTSGNSLEIVTDEALERVRAGWQDRGYFKVQVSGDTETSTSNPVNQRFALNVHVDEGPQYSLGAITFKHNKVIGNVEFLRGLFPIKDGDVFNREKIAKGLEYLSKAYGELGYINFTSIPNTSFDEDKRLVFLDIDVDEGTQFYVDSINILGLEESDREELLKSFPIKSGQLYNQALYESFLLKNPSMFSDCGCGSERKLDERTGAITLTFDFRPCPVE
;
A
#
# COMPACT_ATOMS: atom_id res chain seq x y z
N MET A 1 57.73 3.30 -55.14
CA MET A 1 57.74 3.39 -53.66
C MET A 1 56.82 2.26 -53.18
N ARG A 2 57.25 1.01 -52.91
CA ARG A 2 58.17 0.42 -51.91
C ARG A 2 57.70 0.56 -50.43
N TYR A 3 57.28 -0.60 -49.89
CA TYR A 3 57.14 -1.07 -48.49
C TYR A 3 55.98 -0.49 -47.64
N GLY A 4 55.26 -1.26 -46.81
CA GLY A 4 55.45 -2.64 -46.36
C GLY A 4 54.29 -3.18 -45.51
N LEU A 5 54.28 -4.50 -45.36
CA LEU A 5 53.40 -5.34 -44.52
C LEU A 5 53.66 -5.14 -43.02
N ALA A 6 52.63 -5.35 -42.20
CA ALA A 6 52.77 -5.95 -40.86
C ALA A 6 51.50 -6.73 -40.49
N GLN A 7 51.65 -8.05 -40.39
CA GLN A 7 50.76 -8.96 -39.65
C GLN A 7 51.06 -8.84 -38.16
N ILE A 8 50.03 -8.85 -37.31
CA ILE A 8 50.09 -9.49 -35.98
C ILE A 8 48.81 -10.29 -35.77
N ALA A 9 49.02 -11.52 -35.30
CA ALA A 9 48.05 -12.58 -35.14
C ALA A 9 47.54 -12.69 -33.69
N LEU A 10 46.46 -13.48 -33.56
CA LEU A 10 45.98 -14.21 -32.37
C LEU A 10 45.52 -13.40 -31.14
N LEU A 11 44.25 -13.57 -30.75
CA LEU A 11 43.89 -14.56 -29.72
C LEU A 11 42.36 -14.76 -29.67
N ALA A 12 41.94 -16.01 -29.66
CA ALA A 12 40.58 -16.40 -29.32
C ALA A 12 40.34 -16.24 -27.81
N CYS A 13 39.16 -15.75 -27.42
CA CYS A 13 38.59 -16.08 -26.12
C CYS A 13 37.06 -16.11 -26.22
N LEU A 14 36.53 -17.34 -26.31
CA LEU A 14 35.19 -17.68 -25.86
C LEU A 14 35.13 -17.38 -24.36
N LEU A 15 34.28 -16.45 -23.94
CA LEU A 15 33.76 -16.43 -22.57
C LEU A 15 32.29 -16.03 -22.61
N THR A 16 31.48 -17.05 -22.37
CA THR A 16 30.17 -17.04 -21.70
C THR A 16 29.91 -15.75 -20.92
N GLY A 17 28.77 -15.11 -21.19
CA GLY A 17 28.20 -14.07 -20.34
C GLY A 17 27.87 -14.64 -18.97
N GLY A 18 28.86 -14.62 -18.08
CA GLY A 18 28.69 -14.90 -16.67
C GLY A 18 27.96 -13.73 -16.02
N ALA A 19 26.93 -14.05 -15.24
CA ALA A 19 26.33 -13.13 -14.29
C ALA A 19 27.44 -12.50 -13.44
N ARG A 20 27.57 -11.17 -13.46
CA ARG A 20 28.44 -10.47 -12.52
C ARG A 20 27.74 -10.40 -11.17
N VAL A 21 27.95 -11.45 -10.37
CA VAL A 21 27.84 -11.39 -8.92
C VAL A 21 29.11 -10.71 -8.43
N TYR A 22 29.00 -9.54 -7.81
CA TYR A 22 30.17 -8.89 -7.20
C TYR A 22 30.54 -9.59 -5.89
N ALA A 23 31.81 -9.94 -5.76
CA ALA A 23 32.46 -10.24 -4.49
C ALA A 23 32.51 -8.98 -3.60
N GLN A 24 32.49 -9.22 -2.29
CA GLN A 24 32.28 -8.28 -1.19
C GLN A 24 32.94 -6.89 -1.33
N ALA A 25 32.19 -5.85 -0.95
CA ALA A 25 32.71 -4.53 -0.60
C ALA A 25 33.42 -4.57 0.77
N PRO A 26 34.41 -3.67 1.03
CA PRO A 26 35.16 -3.63 2.29
C PRO A 26 34.28 -3.25 3.48
N ASP A 27 34.55 -3.85 4.64
CA ASP A 27 33.97 -3.56 5.97
C ASP A 27 32.46 -3.27 5.97
N THR A 28 31.65 -4.27 5.60
CA THR A 28 30.22 -4.24 5.93
C THR A 28 30.03 -4.45 7.44
N PRO A 29 29.30 -3.57 8.16
CA PRO A 29 29.09 -3.69 9.60
C PRO A 29 28.52 -5.05 10.03
N GLU A 30 28.93 -5.58 11.18
CA GLU A 30 28.41 -6.85 11.72
C GLU A 30 26.92 -6.77 12.09
N THR A 31 26.43 -5.57 12.40
CA THR A 31 25.03 -5.29 12.77
C THR A 31 24.35 -4.39 11.73
N ARG A 32 23.01 -4.41 11.70
CA ARG A 32 22.24 -3.49 10.84
C ARG A 32 22.40 -2.04 11.30
N PRO A 33 22.39 -1.05 10.39
CA PRO A 33 22.25 0.35 10.80
C PRO A 33 20.90 0.56 11.51
N PRO A 34 20.81 1.48 12.49
CA PRO A 34 19.53 1.86 13.07
C PRO A 34 18.62 2.39 11.97
N CYS A 35 17.39 1.91 11.91
CA CYS A 35 16.40 2.43 10.97
C CYS A 35 16.25 3.95 11.20
N SER A 36 16.32 4.75 10.13
CA SER A 36 15.92 6.15 10.19
C SER A 36 14.39 6.23 10.26
N GLY A 37 13.86 5.97 11.44
CA GLY A 37 12.44 6.01 11.76
C GLY A 37 12.31 6.45 13.22
N SER A 38 11.62 7.56 13.42
CA SER A 38 11.41 8.26 14.69
C SER A 38 11.37 7.35 15.91
N ASP A 39 12.13 7.72 16.94
CA ASP A 39 11.87 7.36 18.33
C ASP A 39 10.41 7.68 18.65
N ASP A 40 9.48 6.76 18.38
CA ASP A 40 8.13 6.84 18.92
C ASP A 40 8.25 6.44 20.38
N LYS A 41 8.73 7.40 21.18
CA LYS A 41 8.64 7.35 22.63
C LYS A 41 7.17 7.15 22.93
N ARG A 42 6.83 5.90 23.22
CA ARG A 42 5.52 5.44 23.68
C ARG A 42 5.10 6.35 24.82
N SER A 43 4.38 7.42 24.46
CA SER A 43 3.94 8.40 25.42
C SER A 43 2.93 7.69 26.30
N VAL A 44 3.27 7.54 27.58
CA VAL A 44 2.33 7.13 28.62
C VAL A 44 1.37 8.31 28.83
N GLY A 45 0.59 8.61 27.80
CA GLY A 45 -0.42 9.65 27.76
C GLY A 45 -1.78 9.11 28.18
N ARG A 46 -2.68 10.00 28.58
CA ARG A 46 -4.08 9.66 28.87
C ARG A 46 -4.67 8.95 27.66
N LYS A 47 -5.23 7.75 27.86
CA LYS A 47 -5.89 7.02 26.78
C LYS A 47 -7.33 7.49 26.67
N ILE A 48 -7.67 8.06 25.52
CA ILE A 48 -9.01 8.54 25.17
C ILE A 48 -9.67 7.51 24.27
N SER A 49 -10.93 7.20 24.56
CA SER A 49 -11.74 6.26 23.78
C SER A 49 -13.21 6.68 23.74
N ILE A 50 -13.95 6.15 22.78
CA ILE A 50 -15.37 6.45 22.62
C ILE A 50 -16.19 5.39 23.37
N ALA A 51 -17.03 5.84 24.31
CA ALA A 51 -17.95 4.97 25.05
C ALA A 51 -19.20 4.67 24.23
N GLU A 52 -19.75 5.70 23.62
CA GLU A 52 -21.06 5.71 22.99
C GLU A 52 -21.03 6.59 21.75
N VAL A 53 -21.81 6.22 20.74
CA VAL A 53 -22.02 7.00 19.53
C VAL A 53 -23.52 7.06 19.32
N THR A 54 -24.06 8.26 19.24
CA THR A 54 -25.48 8.48 18.93
C THR A 54 -25.58 9.24 17.62
N PHE A 55 -26.60 8.92 16.81
CA PHE A 55 -26.84 9.59 15.54
C PHE A 55 -28.15 10.38 15.62
N SER A 56 -28.13 11.58 15.05
CA SER A 56 -29.27 12.48 14.95
C SER A 56 -29.36 13.03 13.52
N GLY A 57 -30.58 13.33 13.07
CA GLY A 57 -30.83 13.80 11.71
C GLY A 57 -32.10 13.18 11.12
N SER A 58 -32.40 13.51 9.86
CA SER A 58 -33.44 12.82 9.08
C SER A 58 -32.81 11.61 8.41
N LEU A 59 -32.71 10.51 9.14
CA LEU A 59 -31.99 9.31 8.71
C LEU A 59 -32.93 8.30 8.05
N GLU A 60 -32.66 7.95 6.80
CA GLU A 60 -33.32 6.87 6.06
C GLU A 60 -32.59 5.54 6.24
N MET A 61 -31.30 5.56 6.56
CA MET A 61 -30.50 4.35 6.77
C MET A 61 -31.09 3.46 7.88
N PRO A 62 -31.17 2.13 7.69
CA PRO A 62 -31.65 1.22 8.73
C PRO A 62 -30.82 1.30 10.03
N ILE A 63 -31.49 1.20 11.19
CA ILE A 63 -30.84 1.24 12.51
C ILE A 63 -29.76 0.17 12.64
N THR A 64 -29.96 -1.01 12.06
CA THR A 64 -28.97 -2.09 12.07
C THR A 64 -27.64 -1.70 11.41
N ASP A 65 -27.70 -0.87 10.38
CA ASP A 65 -26.51 -0.36 9.68
C ASP A 65 -25.85 0.76 10.48
N GLN A 66 -26.66 1.66 11.07
CA GLN A 66 -26.17 2.69 11.98
C GLN A 66 -25.43 2.04 13.17
N ASP A 67 -25.99 1.00 13.79
CA ASP A 67 -25.37 0.28 14.91
C ASP A 67 -24.03 -0.36 14.53
N GLN A 68 -23.90 -0.87 13.31
CA GLN A 68 -22.64 -1.41 12.81
C GLN A 68 -21.58 -0.31 12.68
N ILE A 69 -21.96 0.88 12.21
CA ILE A 69 -21.07 2.03 12.09
C ILE A 69 -20.66 2.53 13.48
N ALA A 70 -21.61 2.68 14.41
CA ALA A 70 -21.30 3.01 15.80
C ALA A 70 -20.34 1.99 16.44
N ALA A 71 -20.54 0.70 16.18
CA ALA A 71 -19.67 -0.36 16.68
C ALA A 71 -18.26 -0.32 16.06
N SER A 72 -18.11 0.00 14.77
CA SER A 72 -16.80 0.12 14.12
C SER A 72 -16.00 1.29 14.69
N VAL A 73 -16.65 2.46 14.85
CA VAL A 73 -16.07 3.67 15.44
C VAL A 73 -15.56 3.40 16.85
N LYS A 74 -16.40 2.80 17.73
CA LYS A 74 -16.01 2.47 19.11
C LYS A 74 -14.81 1.53 19.21
N ARG A 75 -14.67 0.59 18.26
CA ARG A 75 -13.59 -0.41 18.27
C ARG A 75 -12.27 0.14 17.73
N GLN A 76 -12.34 1.03 16.75
CA GLN A 76 -11.18 1.43 15.96
C GLN A 76 -10.60 2.78 16.37
N THR A 77 -11.38 3.63 17.03
CA THR A 77 -10.93 4.97 17.42
C THR A 77 -10.44 4.99 18.87
N SER A 78 -9.15 5.26 19.05
CA SER A 78 -8.57 5.59 20.35
C SER A 78 -7.31 6.42 20.16
N GLY A 79 -7.01 7.30 21.10
CA GLY A 79 -5.87 8.19 20.97
C GLY A 79 -5.49 8.85 22.28
N ASN A 80 -4.61 9.84 22.18
CA ASN A 80 -4.10 10.63 23.31
C ASN A 80 -4.66 12.07 23.33
N SER A 81 -5.36 12.49 22.27
CA SER A 81 -5.98 13.80 22.12
C SER A 81 -7.46 13.65 21.78
N LEU A 82 -8.31 14.46 22.41
CA LEU A 82 -9.76 14.44 22.18
C LEU A 82 -10.10 14.92 20.76
N GLU A 83 -9.42 15.97 20.28
CA GLU A 83 -9.61 16.53 18.94
C GLU A 83 -9.33 15.47 17.86
N ILE A 84 -8.15 14.85 17.91
CA ILE A 84 -7.74 13.79 16.97
C ILE A 84 -8.72 12.61 16.99
N VAL A 85 -9.12 12.17 18.19
CA VAL A 85 -10.09 11.06 18.35
C VAL A 85 -11.45 11.44 17.76
N THR A 86 -11.90 12.68 17.94
CA THR A 86 -13.19 13.14 17.45
C THR A 86 -13.18 13.21 15.92
N ASP A 87 -12.16 13.85 15.34
CA ASP A 87 -12.04 13.97 13.89
C ASP A 87 -11.94 12.59 13.21
N GLU A 88 -11.13 11.69 13.76
CA GLU A 88 -11.02 10.31 13.25
C GLU A 88 -12.36 9.58 13.33
N ALA A 89 -13.11 9.75 14.42
CA ALA A 89 -14.43 9.15 14.56
C ALA A 89 -15.44 9.69 13.56
N LEU A 90 -15.49 11.00 13.35
CA LEU A 90 -16.38 11.64 12.38
C LEU A 90 -16.05 11.19 10.95
N GLU A 91 -14.78 11.03 10.61
CA GLU A 91 -14.38 10.50 9.30
C GLU A 91 -14.72 9.02 9.13
N ARG A 92 -14.62 8.21 10.20
CA ARG A 92 -15.09 6.81 10.19
C ARG A 92 -16.61 6.71 10.04
N VAL A 93 -17.36 7.60 10.68
CA VAL A 93 -18.81 7.74 10.48
C VAL A 93 -19.08 8.08 9.02
N ARG A 94 -18.49 9.16 8.49
CA ARG A 94 -18.65 9.58 7.09
C ARG A 94 -18.39 8.43 6.12
N ALA A 95 -17.28 7.72 6.31
CA ALA A 95 -16.92 6.52 5.57
C ALA A 95 -18.02 5.44 5.61
N GLY A 96 -18.58 5.16 6.78
CA GLY A 96 -19.63 4.15 6.95
C GLY A 96 -20.92 4.44 6.17
N TRP A 97 -21.27 5.72 6.02
CA TRP A 97 -22.37 6.17 5.16
C TRP A 97 -22.01 6.10 3.67
N GLN A 98 -20.80 6.53 3.30
CA GLN A 98 -20.31 6.44 1.91
C GLN A 98 -20.19 5.00 1.41
N ASP A 99 -19.87 4.04 2.29
CA ASP A 99 -19.83 2.61 1.98
C ASP A 99 -21.25 2.04 1.71
N ARG A 100 -22.31 2.81 1.98
CA ARG A 100 -23.72 2.48 1.72
C ARG A 100 -24.37 3.37 0.66
N GLY A 101 -23.57 4.10 -0.11
CA GLY A 101 -24.03 4.87 -1.27
C GLY A 101 -24.38 6.33 -0.98
N TYR A 102 -24.28 6.77 0.27
CA TYR A 102 -24.50 8.16 0.66
C TYR A 102 -23.23 8.98 0.41
N PHE A 103 -22.92 9.24 -0.86
CA PHE A 103 -21.63 9.86 -1.25
C PHE A 103 -21.46 11.28 -0.69
N LYS A 104 -22.54 12.07 -0.74
CA LYS A 104 -22.55 13.48 -0.35
C LYS A 104 -22.87 13.73 1.13
N VAL A 105 -22.84 12.67 1.95
CA VAL A 105 -23.13 12.73 3.38
C VAL A 105 -22.31 13.82 4.08
N GLN A 106 -22.98 14.63 4.87
CA GLN A 106 -22.37 15.59 5.77
C GLN A 106 -22.49 15.08 7.20
N VAL A 107 -21.36 15.11 7.90
CA VAL A 107 -21.24 14.65 9.28
C VAL A 107 -20.63 15.77 10.08
N SER A 108 -21.29 16.12 11.18
CA SER A 108 -20.74 16.95 12.25
C SER A 108 -21.01 16.26 13.59
N GLY A 109 -20.26 16.60 14.63
CA GLY A 109 -20.53 16.02 15.92
C GLY A 109 -19.79 16.70 17.05
N ASP A 110 -20.33 16.49 18.24
CA ASP A 110 -19.85 17.05 19.49
C ASP A 110 -19.61 15.94 20.50
N THR A 111 -18.64 16.15 21.40
CA THR A 111 -18.30 15.16 22.43
C THR A 111 -18.82 15.58 23.80
N GLU A 112 -19.41 14.63 24.50
CA GLU A 112 -19.81 14.77 25.90
C GLU A 112 -18.99 13.84 26.79
N THR A 113 -18.60 14.32 27.97
CA THR A 113 -17.82 13.50 28.90
C THR A 113 -18.73 12.47 29.58
N SER A 114 -18.53 11.18 29.28
CA SER A 114 -19.32 10.09 29.89
C SER A 114 -18.70 9.57 31.19
N THR A 115 -17.37 9.46 31.26
CA THR A 115 -16.67 9.03 32.49
C THR A 115 -15.29 9.68 32.57
N SER A 116 -14.98 10.27 33.73
CA SER A 116 -13.66 10.85 34.03
C SER A 116 -12.92 9.97 35.04
N ASN A 117 -12.14 9.01 34.55
CA ASN A 117 -11.03 8.44 35.31
C ASN A 117 -9.74 9.15 34.85
N PRO A 118 -8.83 9.55 35.76
CA PRO A 118 -7.60 10.27 35.39
C PRO A 118 -6.69 9.54 34.39
N VAL A 119 -6.83 8.21 34.25
CA VAL A 119 -6.00 7.38 33.35
C VAL A 119 -6.70 7.04 32.03
N ASN A 120 -8.00 6.76 32.07
CA ASN A 120 -8.81 6.39 30.90
C ASN A 120 -10.04 7.29 30.81
N GLN A 121 -10.05 8.19 29.83
CA GLN A 121 -11.19 9.05 29.58
C GLN A 121 -12.07 8.44 28.51
N ARG A 122 -13.38 8.42 28.76
CA ARG A 122 -14.36 7.95 27.79
C ARG A 122 -15.40 9.03 27.52
N PHE A 123 -15.66 9.26 26.25
CA PHE A 123 -16.59 10.27 25.77
C PHE A 123 -17.72 9.64 24.98
N ALA A 124 -18.90 10.23 25.07
CA ALA A 124 -20.01 9.99 24.17
C ALA A 124 -19.86 10.93 22.99
N LEU A 125 -20.02 10.40 21.79
CA LEU A 125 -20.00 11.16 20.56
C LEU A 125 -21.43 11.32 20.05
N ASN A 126 -21.92 12.55 20.04
CA ASN A 126 -23.21 12.91 19.48
C ASN A 126 -22.99 13.41 18.06
N VAL A 127 -23.45 12.63 17.08
CA VAL A 127 -23.20 12.89 15.67
C VAL A 127 -24.49 13.37 15.02
N HIS A 128 -24.41 14.49 14.32
CA HIS A 128 -25.44 14.95 13.41
C HIS A 128 -25.08 14.55 11.98
N VAL A 129 -26.01 13.88 11.30
CA VAL A 129 -25.81 13.38 9.94
C VAL A 129 -26.90 13.94 9.03
N ASP A 130 -26.45 14.57 7.94
CA ASP A 130 -27.25 14.84 6.75
C ASP A 130 -26.83 13.83 5.68
N GLU A 131 -27.64 12.79 5.48
CA GLU A 131 -27.29 11.65 4.64
C GLU A 131 -27.16 12.05 3.15
N GLY A 132 -27.98 13.01 2.71
CA GLY A 132 -28.20 13.28 1.30
C GLY A 132 -28.78 12.07 0.53
N PRO A 133 -28.86 12.15 -0.80
CA PRO A 133 -29.38 11.06 -1.62
C PRO A 133 -28.43 9.87 -1.68
N GLN A 134 -28.99 8.66 -1.70
CA GLN A 134 -28.25 7.43 -1.99
C GLN A 134 -28.02 7.30 -3.50
N TYR A 135 -26.77 7.00 -3.88
CA TYR A 135 -26.37 6.80 -5.27
C TYR A 135 -26.03 5.34 -5.57
N SER A 136 -26.22 4.97 -6.83
CA SER A 136 -25.75 3.71 -7.41
C SER A 136 -24.57 3.94 -8.34
N LEU A 137 -23.75 2.92 -8.56
CA LEU A 137 -22.66 2.98 -9.53
C LEU A 137 -23.24 2.98 -10.95
N GLY A 138 -22.91 4.01 -11.74
CA GLY A 138 -23.25 4.10 -13.15
C GLY A 138 -22.29 3.27 -14.01
N ALA A 139 -21.02 3.67 -14.05
CA ALA A 139 -19.96 2.93 -14.75
C ALA A 139 -18.57 3.29 -14.19
N ILE A 140 -17.60 2.41 -14.45
CA ILE A 140 -16.17 2.65 -14.24
C ILE A 140 -15.46 2.61 -15.59
N THR A 141 -14.79 3.69 -15.96
CA THR A 141 -13.96 3.81 -17.17
C THR A 141 -12.49 3.97 -16.80
N PHE A 142 -11.61 3.71 -17.76
CA PHE A 142 -10.17 3.80 -17.59
C PHE A 142 -9.57 4.66 -18.70
N LYS A 143 -8.59 5.50 -18.33
CA LYS A 143 -7.81 6.33 -19.24
C LYS A 143 -6.33 6.05 -19.07
N HIS A 144 -5.58 6.28 -20.14
CA HIS A 144 -4.12 6.16 -20.19
C HIS A 144 -3.55 4.76 -19.85
N ASN A 145 -4.39 3.72 -19.83
CA ASN A 145 -3.98 2.32 -19.72
C ASN A 145 -3.41 1.81 -21.05
N LYS A 146 -2.09 1.85 -21.23
CA LYS A 146 -1.41 1.39 -22.46
C LYS A 146 -0.85 -0.02 -22.30
N VAL A 147 -0.37 -0.37 -21.11
CA VAL A 147 0.21 -1.68 -20.79
C VAL A 147 -0.87 -2.73 -20.69
N ILE A 148 -1.92 -2.47 -19.91
CA ILE A 148 -3.10 -3.34 -19.80
C ILE A 148 -4.23 -2.72 -20.61
N GLY A 149 -4.24 -2.99 -21.91
CA GLY A 149 -5.27 -2.49 -22.84
C GLY A 149 -6.64 -3.17 -22.70
N ASN A 150 -6.71 -4.32 -22.02
CA ASN A 150 -7.97 -5.04 -21.81
C ASN A 150 -8.80 -4.39 -20.68
N VAL A 151 -9.73 -3.53 -21.09
CA VAL A 151 -10.63 -2.81 -20.17
C VAL A 151 -11.57 -3.75 -19.41
N GLU A 152 -12.01 -4.87 -20.00
CA GLU A 152 -12.87 -5.83 -19.30
C GLU A 152 -12.14 -6.51 -18.15
N PHE A 153 -10.86 -6.83 -18.34
CA PHE A 153 -10.00 -7.34 -17.26
C PHE A 153 -9.86 -6.31 -16.14
N LEU A 154 -9.54 -5.05 -16.46
CA LEU A 154 -9.42 -3.97 -15.47
C LEU A 154 -10.73 -3.75 -14.72
N ARG A 155 -11.87 -3.74 -15.43
CA ARG A 155 -13.20 -3.63 -14.82
C ARG A 155 -13.52 -4.81 -13.91
N GLY A 156 -13.07 -6.01 -14.26
CA GLY A 156 -13.23 -7.23 -13.47
C GLY A 156 -12.48 -7.22 -12.13
N LEU A 157 -11.47 -6.36 -11.97
CA LEU A 157 -10.78 -6.16 -10.69
C LEU A 157 -11.68 -5.47 -9.66
N PHE A 158 -12.71 -4.73 -10.07
CA PHE A 158 -13.56 -4.00 -9.13
C PHE A 158 -14.69 -4.91 -8.59
N PRO A 159 -14.75 -5.18 -7.27
CA PRO A 159 -15.75 -6.07 -6.66
C PRO A 159 -17.14 -5.40 -6.51
N ILE A 160 -17.55 -4.62 -7.49
CA ILE A 160 -18.83 -3.91 -7.59
C ILE A 160 -19.30 -3.92 -9.03
N LYS A 161 -20.59 -4.09 -9.27
CA LYS A 161 -21.20 -4.08 -10.62
C LYS A 161 -21.89 -2.76 -10.89
N ASP A 162 -22.04 -2.44 -12.17
CA ASP A 162 -22.83 -1.29 -12.59
C ASP A 162 -24.30 -1.53 -12.17
N GLY A 163 -24.93 -0.50 -11.61
CA GLY A 163 -26.26 -0.56 -10.99
C GLY A 163 -26.27 -0.96 -9.52
N ASP A 164 -25.17 -1.47 -8.94
CA ASP A 164 -25.08 -1.72 -7.50
C ASP A 164 -25.11 -0.38 -6.74
N VAL A 165 -25.61 -0.39 -5.50
CA VAL A 165 -25.45 0.76 -4.58
C VAL A 165 -23.97 1.08 -4.45
N PHE A 166 -23.62 2.36 -4.60
CA PHE A 166 -22.24 2.81 -4.54
C PHE A 166 -21.61 2.41 -3.20
N ASN A 167 -20.37 1.92 -3.23
CA ASN A 167 -19.67 1.49 -2.03
C ASN A 167 -18.19 1.84 -2.17
N ARG A 168 -17.74 2.81 -1.36
CA ARG A 168 -16.38 3.33 -1.40
C ARG A 168 -15.33 2.27 -1.06
N GLU A 169 -15.57 1.39 -0.08
CA GLU A 169 -14.67 0.28 0.25
C GLU A 169 -14.40 -0.65 -0.96
N LYS A 170 -15.44 -1.01 -1.72
CA LYS A 170 -15.30 -1.83 -2.93
C LYS A 170 -14.50 -1.12 -4.02
N ILE A 171 -14.67 0.20 -4.17
CA ILE A 171 -13.85 1.00 -5.08
C ILE A 171 -12.39 1.01 -4.64
N ALA A 172 -12.12 1.23 -3.34
CA ALA A 172 -10.76 1.20 -2.80
C ALA A 172 -10.07 -0.15 -3.03
N LYS A 173 -10.79 -1.26 -2.82
CA LYS A 173 -10.29 -2.62 -3.12
C LYS A 173 -9.99 -2.82 -4.61
N GLY A 174 -10.84 -2.29 -5.49
CA GLY A 174 -10.59 -2.33 -6.94
C GLY A 174 -9.32 -1.57 -7.34
N LEU A 175 -9.09 -0.38 -6.76
CA LEU A 175 -7.87 0.39 -6.97
C LEU A 175 -6.62 -0.32 -6.41
N GLU A 176 -6.74 -0.99 -5.27
CA GLU A 176 -5.67 -1.84 -4.71
C GLU A 176 -5.33 -2.99 -5.67
N TYR A 177 -6.33 -3.71 -6.18
CA TYR A 177 -6.12 -4.80 -7.14
C TYR A 177 -5.56 -4.31 -8.47
N LEU A 178 -5.96 -3.12 -8.91
CA LEU A 178 -5.37 -2.45 -10.07
C LEU A 178 -3.88 -2.18 -9.86
N SER A 179 -3.51 -1.60 -8.73
CA SER A 179 -2.10 -1.36 -8.36
C SER A 179 -1.30 -2.66 -8.30
N LYS A 180 -1.86 -3.73 -7.71
CA LYS A 180 -1.21 -5.05 -7.70
C LYS A 180 -1.01 -5.64 -9.09
N ALA A 181 -2.01 -5.56 -9.96
CA ALA A 181 -1.92 -6.07 -11.33
C ALA A 181 -0.78 -5.40 -12.12
N TYR A 182 -0.61 -4.09 -11.95
CA TYR A 182 0.51 -3.36 -12.54
C TYR A 182 1.86 -3.65 -11.86
N GLY A 183 1.87 -3.78 -10.53
CA GLY A 183 3.06 -4.16 -9.75
C GLY A 183 3.60 -5.56 -10.10
N GLU A 184 2.74 -6.49 -10.52
CA GLU A 184 3.13 -7.80 -11.04
C GLU A 184 3.86 -7.72 -12.39
N LEU A 185 3.63 -6.64 -13.15
CA LEU A 185 4.27 -6.38 -14.45
C LEU A 185 5.51 -5.47 -14.34
N GLY A 186 5.92 -5.11 -13.12
CA GLY A 186 7.11 -4.30 -12.86
C GLY A 186 6.87 -2.80 -12.75
N TYR A 187 5.61 -2.34 -12.72
CA TYR A 187 5.28 -0.93 -12.59
C TYR A 187 5.15 -0.54 -11.11
N ILE A 188 6.28 -0.31 -10.45
CA ILE A 188 6.36 -0.06 -9.00
C ILE A 188 5.78 1.30 -8.62
N ASN A 189 5.99 2.30 -9.48
CA ASN A 189 5.52 3.66 -9.29
C ASN A 189 4.12 3.87 -9.88
N PHE A 190 3.37 2.79 -10.12
CA PHE A 190 2.01 2.86 -10.64
C PHE A 190 1.14 3.71 -9.71
N THR A 191 0.39 4.64 -10.29
CA THR A 191 -0.64 5.38 -9.57
C THR A 191 -1.93 5.44 -10.38
N SER A 192 -3.05 5.62 -9.68
CA SER A 192 -4.35 5.80 -10.32
C SER A 192 -5.17 6.84 -9.57
N ILE A 193 -5.85 7.70 -10.31
CA ILE A 193 -6.64 8.80 -9.77
C ILE A 193 -8.10 8.63 -10.23
N PRO A 194 -9.04 8.32 -9.32
CA PRO A 194 -10.45 8.21 -9.65
C PRO A 194 -11.09 9.60 -9.78
N ASN A 195 -11.46 9.99 -11.00
CA ASN A 195 -12.26 11.20 -11.22
C ASN A 195 -13.75 10.86 -11.11
N THR A 196 -14.45 11.51 -10.20
CA THR A 196 -15.86 11.21 -9.90
C THR A 196 -16.80 12.23 -10.54
N SER A 197 -17.87 11.76 -11.17
CA SER A 197 -18.95 12.61 -11.67
C SER A 197 -20.33 12.01 -11.34
N PHE A 198 -21.37 12.85 -11.35
CA PHE A 198 -22.70 12.48 -10.88
C PHE A 198 -23.78 12.79 -11.93
N ASP A 199 -24.75 11.90 -12.05
CA ASP A 199 -26.06 12.17 -12.66
C ASP A 199 -27.05 12.29 -11.50
N GLU A 200 -27.39 13.53 -11.13
CA GLU A 200 -28.25 13.84 -9.98
C GLU A 200 -29.68 13.32 -10.18
N ASP A 201 -30.19 13.37 -11.41
CA ASP A 201 -31.55 12.96 -11.74
C ASP A 201 -31.73 11.45 -11.58
N LYS A 202 -30.73 10.68 -12.02
CA LYS A 202 -30.74 9.21 -11.92
C LYS A 202 -30.08 8.67 -10.66
N ARG A 203 -29.49 9.54 -9.83
CA ARG A 203 -28.69 9.18 -8.65
C ARG A 203 -27.59 8.18 -9.00
N LEU A 204 -26.82 8.47 -10.05
CA LEU A 204 -25.70 7.63 -10.49
C LEU A 204 -24.35 8.32 -10.24
N VAL A 205 -23.36 7.52 -9.85
CA VAL A 205 -21.94 7.92 -9.78
C VAL A 205 -21.17 7.28 -10.92
N PHE A 206 -20.41 8.07 -11.66
CA PHE A 206 -19.47 7.59 -12.67
C PHE A 206 -18.04 7.81 -12.20
N LEU A 207 -17.19 6.81 -12.38
CA LEU A 207 -15.78 6.87 -12.04
C LEU A 207 -14.94 6.74 -13.29
N ASP A 208 -14.10 7.74 -13.54
CA ASP A 208 -13.14 7.74 -14.63
C ASP A 208 -11.73 7.66 -14.04
N ILE A 209 -11.18 6.45 -14.08
CA ILE A 209 -9.89 6.12 -13.48
C ILE A 209 -8.79 6.55 -14.44
N ASP A 210 -8.10 7.62 -14.08
CA ASP A 210 -6.91 8.06 -14.78
C ASP A 210 -5.71 7.26 -14.28
N VAL A 211 -5.00 6.59 -15.19
CA VAL A 211 -3.90 5.70 -14.86
C VAL A 211 -2.57 6.36 -15.23
N ASP A 212 -1.66 6.45 -14.26
CA ASP A 212 -0.25 6.70 -14.52
C ASP A 212 0.52 5.40 -14.28
N GLU A 213 0.93 4.78 -15.39
CA GLU A 213 1.62 3.49 -15.36
C GLU A 213 3.05 3.63 -14.80
N GLY A 214 3.67 4.79 -14.97
CA GLY A 214 5.07 5.02 -14.57
C GLY A 214 6.08 4.18 -15.37
N THR A 215 7.29 4.06 -14.81
CA THR A 215 8.39 3.31 -15.42
C THR A 215 8.30 1.82 -15.07
N GLN A 216 8.60 0.96 -16.06
CA GLN A 216 8.72 -0.47 -15.83
C GLN A 216 10.11 -0.81 -15.28
N PHE A 217 10.15 -1.59 -14.19
CA PHE A 217 11.38 -1.97 -13.52
C PHE A 217 11.77 -3.43 -13.76
N TYR A 218 13.07 -3.68 -13.92
CA TYR A 218 13.67 -5.01 -13.90
C TYR A 218 14.65 -5.14 -12.74
N VAL A 219 14.79 -6.37 -12.24
CA VAL A 219 15.68 -6.66 -11.12
C VAL A 219 17.11 -6.68 -11.62
N ASP A 220 17.91 -5.70 -11.21
CA ASP A 220 19.32 -5.63 -11.56
C ASP A 220 20.15 -6.56 -10.67
N SER A 221 20.02 -6.37 -9.36
CA SER A 221 20.84 -7.06 -8.36
C SER A 221 20.03 -7.43 -7.13
N ILE A 222 20.40 -8.56 -6.52
CA ILE A 222 19.82 -9.07 -5.28
C ILE A 222 20.98 -9.20 -4.28
N ASN A 223 20.93 -8.42 -3.22
CA ASN A 223 21.91 -8.43 -2.15
C ASN A 223 21.33 -9.16 -0.94
N ILE A 224 22.10 -10.09 -0.39
CA ILE A 224 21.75 -10.82 0.82
C ILE A 224 22.88 -10.62 1.82
N LEU A 225 22.56 -10.01 2.96
CA LEU A 225 23.52 -9.64 4.00
C LEU A 225 23.28 -10.50 5.26
N GLY A 226 24.33 -10.83 6.00
CA GLY A 226 24.23 -11.51 7.29
C GLY A 226 23.96 -13.02 7.25
N LEU A 227 23.99 -13.64 6.07
CA LEU A 227 23.98 -15.10 5.92
C LEU A 227 25.37 -15.61 5.56
N GLU A 228 25.69 -16.82 6.04
CA GLU A 228 26.85 -17.59 5.59
C GLU A 228 26.74 -17.91 4.09
N GLU A 229 27.89 -18.12 3.43
CA GLU A 229 27.96 -18.35 1.99
C GLU A 229 27.04 -19.50 1.54
N SER A 230 27.05 -20.62 2.27
CA SER A 230 26.23 -21.80 1.96
C SER A 230 24.74 -21.51 2.00
N ASP A 231 24.29 -20.83 3.05
CA ASP A 231 22.87 -20.53 3.30
C ASP A 231 22.38 -19.47 2.30
N ARG A 232 23.24 -18.51 1.96
CA ARG A 232 22.97 -17.52 0.92
C ARG A 232 22.81 -18.19 -0.45
N GLU A 233 23.68 -19.12 -0.81
CA GLU A 233 23.56 -19.86 -2.07
C GLU A 233 22.27 -20.70 -2.13
N GLU A 234 21.90 -21.36 -1.03
CA GLU A 234 20.65 -22.12 -0.94
C GLU A 234 19.41 -21.24 -1.06
N LEU A 235 19.43 -20.08 -0.39
CA LEU A 235 18.37 -19.09 -0.50
C LEU A 235 18.25 -18.59 -1.94
N LEU A 236 19.34 -18.22 -2.61
CA LEU A 236 19.34 -17.76 -4.00
C LEU A 236 18.81 -18.82 -4.97
N LYS A 237 19.04 -20.11 -4.72
CA LYS A 237 18.50 -21.22 -5.54
C LYS A 237 16.97 -21.34 -5.43
N SER A 238 16.42 -21.09 -4.23
CA SER A 238 14.98 -21.15 -3.95
C SER A 238 14.27 -19.80 -4.13
N PHE A 239 15.01 -18.73 -4.40
CA PHE A 239 14.49 -17.38 -4.47
C PHE A 239 13.56 -17.23 -5.69
N PRO A 240 12.30 -16.79 -5.51
CA PRO A 240 11.35 -16.66 -6.62
C PRO A 240 11.73 -15.53 -7.58
N ILE A 241 12.55 -14.59 -7.13
CA ILE A 241 12.98 -13.44 -7.92
C ILE A 241 14.40 -13.67 -8.45
N LYS A 242 14.66 -13.40 -9.73
CA LYS A 242 16.00 -13.54 -10.34
C LYS A 242 16.48 -12.21 -10.90
N SER A 243 17.79 -11.99 -10.88
CA SER A 243 18.39 -10.88 -11.61
C SER A 243 18.12 -11.02 -13.13
N GLY A 244 17.89 -9.89 -13.78
CA GLY A 244 17.59 -9.77 -15.21
C GLY A 244 16.11 -9.93 -15.59
N GLN A 245 15.23 -10.33 -14.66
CA GLN A 245 13.79 -10.45 -14.95
C GLN A 245 13.03 -9.17 -14.55
N LEU A 246 11.80 -9.00 -15.08
CA LEU A 246 10.91 -7.93 -14.62
C LEU A 246 10.64 -8.04 -13.12
N TYR A 247 10.62 -6.90 -12.44
CA TYR A 247 10.18 -6.88 -11.05
C TYR A 247 8.73 -7.36 -10.99
N ASN A 248 8.44 -8.20 -10.00
CA ASN A 248 7.08 -8.64 -9.73
C ASN A 248 6.81 -8.45 -8.25
N GLN A 249 5.91 -7.53 -7.94
CA GLN A 249 5.57 -7.17 -6.58
C GLN A 249 4.98 -8.33 -5.80
N ALA A 250 4.12 -9.16 -6.43
CA ALA A 250 3.51 -10.31 -5.77
C ALA A 250 4.56 -11.36 -5.36
N LEU A 251 5.57 -11.62 -6.20
CA LEU A 251 6.68 -12.52 -5.85
C LEU A 251 7.47 -11.96 -4.66
N TYR A 252 7.71 -10.65 -4.64
CA TYR A 252 8.43 -9.97 -3.57
C TYR A 252 7.68 -10.09 -2.25
N GLU A 253 6.40 -9.70 -2.22
CA GLU A 253 5.53 -9.81 -1.04
C GLU A 253 5.39 -11.26 -0.57
N SER A 254 5.20 -12.21 -1.49
CA SER A 254 5.09 -13.64 -1.15
C SER A 254 6.34 -14.17 -0.47
N PHE A 255 7.52 -13.65 -0.86
CA PHE A 255 8.77 -14.04 -0.25
C PHE A 255 8.89 -13.49 1.18
N LEU A 256 8.53 -12.22 1.41
CA LEU A 256 8.53 -11.64 2.76
C LEU A 256 7.60 -12.43 3.70
N LEU A 257 6.39 -12.77 3.23
CA LEU A 257 5.40 -13.51 4.02
C LEU A 257 5.85 -14.93 4.41
N LYS A 258 6.62 -15.59 3.55
CA LYS A 258 7.15 -16.95 3.81
C LYS A 258 8.33 -16.95 4.77
N ASN A 259 8.97 -15.79 4.98
CA ASN A 259 10.17 -15.68 5.79
C ASN A 259 10.05 -14.56 6.84
N PRO A 260 9.07 -14.67 7.76
CA PRO A 260 8.84 -13.63 8.77
C PRO A 260 10.04 -13.45 9.71
N SER A 261 10.86 -14.50 9.89
CA SER A 261 12.07 -14.47 10.72
C SER A 261 13.17 -13.52 10.23
N MET A 262 13.11 -13.04 8.97
CA MET A 262 14.05 -12.01 8.47
C MET A 262 13.82 -10.63 9.12
N PHE A 263 12.61 -10.40 9.60
CA PHE A 263 12.18 -9.14 10.19
C PHE A 263 12.27 -9.24 11.70
N SER A 264 13.48 -9.09 12.22
CA SER A 264 13.72 -8.84 13.63
C SER A 264 13.09 -7.50 14.06
N ASP A 265 12.75 -7.36 15.36
CA ASP A 265 12.00 -6.24 15.94
C ASP A 265 12.58 -4.83 15.67
N CYS A 266 13.85 -4.74 15.24
CA CYS A 266 14.49 -3.47 14.87
C CYS A 266 14.04 -2.89 13.51
N GLY A 267 13.22 -3.59 12.71
CA GLY A 267 12.80 -3.12 11.39
C GLY A 267 13.93 -3.15 10.35
N CYS A 268 13.60 -2.95 9.07
CA CYS A 268 14.56 -2.87 7.96
C CYS A 268 15.29 -4.18 7.57
N GLY A 269 14.59 -5.31 7.47
CA GLY A 269 15.12 -6.55 6.87
C GLY A 269 15.07 -6.60 5.34
N SER A 270 14.44 -5.63 4.70
CA SER A 270 14.37 -5.55 3.24
C SER A 270 14.36 -4.10 2.76
N GLU A 271 15.15 -3.79 1.74
CA GLU A 271 15.21 -2.48 1.07
C GLU A 271 15.03 -2.64 -0.44
N ARG A 272 14.34 -1.68 -1.05
CA ARG A 272 14.16 -1.57 -2.50
C ARG A 272 14.76 -0.25 -2.95
N LYS A 273 15.85 -0.32 -3.73
CA LYS A 273 16.47 0.87 -4.33
C LYS A 273 16.12 0.94 -5.80
N LEU A 274 15.39 1.98 -6.19
CA LEU A 274 14.93 2.20 -7.57
C LEU A 274 15.87 3.18 -8.27
N ASP A 275 16.28 2.85 -9.50
CA ASP A 275 16.91 3.77 -10.45
C ASP A 275 15.95 4.02 -11.61
N GLU A 276 15.21 5.13 -11.53
CA GLU A 276 14.21 5.50 -12.53
C GLU A 276 14.80 5.80 -13.91
N ARG A 277 16.08 6.18 -13.98
CA ARG A 277 16.75 6.49 -15.25
C ARG A 277 17.04 5.22 -16.04
N THR A 278 17.39 4.13 -15.35
CA THR A 278 17.70 2.85 -15.99
C THR A 278 16.53 1.89 -15.98
N GLY A 279 15.52 2.10 -15.14
CA GLY A 279 14.47 1.11 -14.89
C GLY A 279 14.99 -0.08 -14.09
N ALA A 280 16.07 0.09 -13.34
CA ALA A 280 16.65 -0.97 -12.53
C ALA A 280 16.16 -0.89 -11.09
N ILE A 281 15.93 -2.06 -10.47
CA ILE A 281 15.74 -2.18 -9.03
C ILE A 281 16.82 -3.09 -8.43
N THR A 282 17.43 -2.61 -7.34
CA THR A 282 18.27 -3.42 -6.46
C THR A 282 17.44 -3.82 -5.24
N LEU A 283 17.37 -5.12 -4.99
CA LEU A 283 16.69 -5.69 -3.82
C LEU A 283 17.74 -6.07 -2.79
N THR A 284 17.62 -5.56 -1.56
CA THR A 284 18.52 -5.93 -0.46
C THR A 284 17.72 -6.61 0.63
N PHE A 285 18.17 -7.79 1.06
CA PHE A 285 17.64 -8.55 2.17
C PHE A 285 18.72 -8.66 3.24
N ASP A 286 18.43 -8.14 4.43
CA ASP A 286 19.39 -8.10 5.53
C ASP A 286 18.95 -9.08 6.63
N PHE A 287 19.82 -10.04 6.92
CA PHE A 287 19.63 -11.07 7.95
C PHE A 287 20.53 -10.85 9.17
N ARG A 288 21.35 -9.80 9.17
CA ARG A 288 22.21 -9.50 10.33
C ARG A 288 21.37 -9.30 11.58
N PRO A 289 21.90 -9.60 12.79
CA PRO A 289 21.17 -9.35 14.02
C PRO A 289 20.92 -7.84 14.21
N CYS A 290 19.88 -7.52 14.98
CA CYS A 290 19.66 -6.15 15.42
C CYS A 290 20.88 -5.64 16.20
N PRO A 291 21.23 -4.35 16.08
CA PRO A 291 22.19 -3.74 16.98
C PRO A 291 21.68 -3.93 18.43
N VAL A 292 22.56 -4.42 19.29
CA VAL A 292 22.31 -4.48 20.73
C VAL A 292 22.58 -3.07 21.25
N GLU A 293 21.57 -2.41 21.82
CA GLU A 293 21.77 -1.16 22.59
C GLU A 293 22.71 -1.38 23.78
#